data_AF-A0A0D2ESQ8-F1
#
_entry.id   AF-A0A0D2ESQ8-F1
#
_cell.length_a   1.000
_cell.length_b   1.000
_cell.length_c   1.000
_cell.angle_alpha   90.00
_cell.angle_beta   90.00
_cell.angle_gamma   90.00
#
_symmetry.space_group_name_H-M   'P 1'
#
loop_
_entity.id
_entity.type
_entity.pdbx_description
1 polymer ?
#
loop_
_entity_poly.entity_id
_entity_poly.type
_entity_poly.pdbx_seq_one_letter_code
_entity_poly.pdbx_strand_id
1 'polypeptide(L)'
;MPDDVSGDYEALSEIVGLCGSFLTLREYTISFVRQLVKDFLLKEAYYDTIPSGIGDILHIIFSRSVYVMSMALRRNIYSLPTLGYSIELVEQPDPDLLAALSYWCTFWVDHLCD
;
A
#
# COMPACT_ATOMS: atom_id res chain seq x y z
N MET A 1 24.97 2.56 -4.91
CA MET A 1 23.60 2.02 -4.88
C MET A 1 23.40 1.51 -3.48
N PRO A 2 22.36 1.90 -2.74
CA PRO A 2 22.16 1.33 -1.42
C PRO A 2 21.69 -0.12 -1.59
N ASP A 3 22.46 -1.05 -1.06
CA ASP A 3 22.28 -2.51 -1.15
C ASP A 3 21.02 -3.05 -0.44
N ASP A 4 20.21 -2.16 0.16
CA ASP A 4 19.01 -2.51 0.92
C ASP A 4 17.76 -2.72 0.02
N VAL A 5 17.74 -2.09 -1.15
CA VAL A 5 16.55 -2.09 -2.03
C VAL A 5 16.44 -3.35 -2.89
N SER A 6 17.57 -4.03 -3.16
CA SER A 6 17.57 -5.28 -3.94
C SER A 6 16.87 -6.40 -3.18
N GLY A 7 17.25 -6.64 -1.93
CA GLY A 7 16.72 -7.73 -1.12
C GLY A 7 15.19 -7.69 -0.99
N ASP A 8 14.61 -6.50 -0.86
CA ASP A 8 13.16 -6.30 -0.81
C ASP A 8 12.49 -6.66 -2.14
N TYR A 9 13.10 -6.33 -3.28
CA TYR A 9 12.57 -6.69 -4.59
C TYR A 9 12.63 -8.20 -4.84
N GLU A 10 13.73 -8.86 -4.47
CA GLU A 10 13.87 -10.31 -4.60
C GLU A 10 12.81 -11.04 -3.75
N ALA A 11 12.60 -10.61 -2.50
CA ALA A 11 11.58 -11.18 -1.62
C ALA A 11 10.16 -10.94 -2.18
N LEU A 12 9.86 -9.73 -2.66
CA LEU A 12 8.58 -9.41 -3.30
C LEU A 12 8.36 -10.25 -4.56
N SER A 13 9.38 -10.44 -5.38
CA SER A 13 9.33 -11.25 -6.59
C SER A 13 9.05 -12.72 -6.26
N GLU A 14 9.67 -13.26 -5.21
CA GLU A 14 9.42 -14.63 -4.75
C GLU A 14 7.96 -14.80 -4.29
N ILE A 15 7.45 -13.89 -3.46
CA ILE A 15 6.06 -13.91 -2.98
C ILE A 15 5.08 -13.79 -4.15
N VAL A 16 5.30 -12.87 -5.09
CA VAL A 16 4.46 -12.71 -6.28
C VAL A 16 4.53 -13.95 -7.17
N GLY A 17 5.68 -14.62 -7.25
CA GLY A 17 5.86 -15.88 -7.95
C GLY A 17 5.02 -17.02 -7.38
N LEU A 18 4.76 -17.04 -6.06
CA LEU A 18 3.85 -18.00 -5.42
C LEU A 18 2.39 -17.82 -5.87
N CYS A 19 2.01 -16.62 -6.32
CA CYS A 19 0.71 -16.35 -6.92
C CYS A 19 0.61 -16.83 -8.38
N GLY A 20 1.62 -17.52 -8.92
CA GLY A 20 1.60 -18.08 -10.26
C GLY A 20 1.38 -17.02 -11.34
N SER A 21 0.49 -17.29 -12.29
CA SER A 21 0.17 -16.38 -13.40
C SER A 21 -0.93 -15.35 -13.08
N PHE A 22 -1.31 -15.19 -11.81
CA PHE A 22 -2.35 -14.25 -11.40
C PHE A 22 -1.82 -12.82 -11.25
N LEU A 23 -0.62 -12.68 -10.67
CA LEU A 23 0.03 -11.39 -10.40
C LEU A 23 1.36 -11.28 -11.14
N THR A 24 1.78 -10.05 -11.40
CA THR A 24 3.10 -9.73 -11.95
C THR A 24 3.70 -8.53 -11.25
N LEU A 25 5.02 -8.54 -11.10
CA LEU A 25 5.81 -7.47 -10.49
C LEU A 25 6.63 -6.79 -11.58
N ARG A 26 6.44 -5.48 -11.76
CA ARG A 26 7.23 -4.65 -12.68
C ARG A 26 7.60 -3.35 -12.00
N GLU A 27 8.90 -3.05 -11.87
CA GLU A 27 9.38 -1.78 -11.31
C GLU A 27 8.71 -1.46 -9.96
N TYR A 28 8.60 -2.45 -9.06
CA TYR A 28 7.92 -2.37 -7.75
C TYR A 28 6.39 -2.22 -7.79
N THR A 29 5.77 -2.34 -8.96
CA THR A 29 4.32 -2.34 -9.11
C THR A 29 3.79 -3.76 -9.27
N ILE A 30 2.93 -4.17 -8.33
CA ILE A 30 2.19 -5.45 -8.40
C ILE A 30 0.89 -5.21 -9.16
N SER A 31 0.60 -6.03 -10.17
CA SER A 31 -0.62 -5.92 -10.97
C SER A 31 -1.17 -7.28 -11.38
N PHE A 32 -2.45 -7.34 -11.74
CA PHE A 32 -3.07 -8.55 -12.29
C PHE A 32 -2.62 -8.77 -13.73
N VAL A 33 -2.26 -10.00 -14.08
CA VAL A 33 -1.85 -10.36 -15.44
C VAL A 33 -3.00 -10.24 -16.44
N ARG A 34 -4.24 -10.53 -16.01
CA ARG A 34 -5.45 -10.45 -16.84
C ARG A 34 -6.63 -9.87 -16.06
N GLN A 35 -7.45 -9.05 -16.70
CA GLN A 35 -8.66 -8.50 -16.08
C GLN A 35 -9.65 -9.61 -15.63
N LEU A 36 -9.77 -10.68 -16.41
CA LEU A 36 -10.63 -11.84 -16.08
C LEU A 36 -10.22 -12.55 -14.78
N VAL A 37 -8.93 -12.50 -14.41
CA VAL A 37 -8.45 -13.02 -13.13
C VAL A 37 -9.00 -12.20 -11.98
N LYS A 38 -8.94 -10.87 -12.10
CA LYS A 38 -9.49 -9.96 -11.09
C LYS A 38 -10.99 -10.22 -10.92
N ASP A 39 -11.72 -10.33 -12.02
CA ASP A 39 -13.17 -10.59 -11.98
C ASP A 39 -13.50 -11.97 -11.40
N PHE A 40 -12.69 -13.00 -11.72
CA PHE A 40 -12.84 -14.35 -11.17
C PHE A 40 -12.60 -14.36 -9.65
N LEU A 41 -11.53 -13.73 -9.17
CA LEU A 41 -11.23 -13.64 -7.73
C LEU A 41 -12.31 -12.91 -6.95
N LEU A 42 -12.88 -11.84 -7.53
CA LEU A 42 -13.90 -11.03 -6.87
C LEU A 42 -15.30 -11.64 -6.90
N LYS A 43 -15.57 -12.61 -7.79
CA LYS A 43 -16.93 -13.15 -7.98
C LYS A 43 -17.04 -14.65 -7.71
N GLU A 44 -16.15 -15.42 -8.31
CA GLU A 44 -16.23 -16.89 -8.34
C GLU A 44 -15.46 -17.49 -7.17
N ALA A 45 -14.20 -17.09 -7.00
CA ALA A 45 -13.33 -17.61 -5.93
C ALA A 45 -13.43 -16.84 -4.62
N TYR A 46 -14.34 -15.86 -4.52
CA TYR A 46 -14.45 -14.98 -3.36
C TYR A 46 -14.65 -15.74 -2.05
N TYR A 47 -15.58 -16.71 -2.03
CA TYR A 47 -15.88 -17.49 -0.82
C TYR A 47 -14.78 -18.50 -0.46
N ASP A 48 -14.02 -18.98 -1.45
CA ASP A 48 -12.92 -19.92 -1.24
C ASP A 48 -11.64 -19.21 -0.77
N THR A 49 -11.40 -17.99 -1.26
CA THR A 49 -10.21 -17.19 -0.96
C THR A 49 -10.38 -16.31 0.27
N ILE A 50 -11.61 -15.91 0.58
CA ILE A 50 -11.94 -15.08 1.74
C ILE A 50 -13.09 -15.74 2.52
N PRO A 51 -12.84 -16.87 3.21
CA PRO A 51 -13.89 -17.58 3.94
C PRO A 51 -14.50 -16.75 5.07
N SER A 52 -13.72 -15.81 5.60
CA SER A 52 -14.11 -14.85 6.64
C SER A 52 -14.98 -13.69 6.13
N GLY A 53 -15.14 -13.55 4.81
CA GLY A 53 -15.80 -12.42 4.16
C GLY A 53 -14.93 -11.16 4.09
N ILE A 54 -15.38 -10.20 3.27
CA ILE A 54 -14.64 -8.97 2.97
C ILE A 54 -14.52 -8.04 4.19
N GLY A 55 -15.52 -8.03 5.08
CA GLY A 55 -15.50 -7.17 6.27
C GLY A 55 -14.30 -7.46 7.18
N ASP A 56 -13.91 -8.73 7.34
CA ASP A 56 -12.74 -9.10 8.13
C ASP A 56 -11.43 -8.64 7.47
N ILE A 57 -11.35 -8.70 6.14
CA ILE A 57 -10.20 -8.17 5.38
C ILE A 57 -10.13 -6.65 5.51
N LEU A 58 -11.25 -5.95 5.32
CA LEU A 58 -11.32 -4.49 5.43
C LEU A 58 -10.93 -4.05 6.84
N HIS A 59 -11.40 -4.74 7.88
CA HIS A 59 -10.98 -4.49 9.26
C HIS A 59 -9.46 -4.71 9.47
N ILE A 60 -8.86 -5.74 8.86
CA ILE A 60 -7.41 -5.96 8.91
C ILE A 60 -6.67 -4.81 8.23
N ILE A 61 -7.12 -4.39 7.05
CA ILE A 61 -6.50 -3.29 6.30
C ILE A 61 -6.64 -1.99 7.07
N PHE A 62 -7.83 -1.67 7.60
CA PHE A 62 -8.09 -0.53 8.48
C PHE A 62 -7.14 -0.53 9.67
N SER A 63 -7.09 -1.64 10.42
CA SER A 63 -6.25 -1.76 11.63
C SER A 63 -4.78 -1.55 11.30
N ARG A 64 -4.32 -2.12 10.17
CA ARG A 64 -2.94 -1.95 9.71
C ARG A 64 -2.65 -0.54 9.23
N SER A 65 -3.61 0.12 8.56
CA SER A 65 -3.51 1.51 8.13
C SER A 65 -3.28 2.42 9.35
N VAL A 66 -4.14 2.28 10.37
CA VAL A 66 -4.05 3.07 11.61
C VAL A 66 -2.72 2.81 12.32
N TYR A 67 -2.30 1.54 12.42
CA TYR A 67 -1.02 1.19 13.04
C TYR A 67 0.17 1.84 12.31
N VAL A 68 0.28 1.68 11.00
CA VAL A 68 1.38 2.25 10.20
C VAL A 68 1.38 3.78 10.30
N MET A 69 0.22 4.42 10.17
CA MET A 69 0.09 5.87 10.31
C MET A 69 0.50 6.34 11.71
N SER A 70 0.13 5.63 12.78
CA SER A 70 0.50 5.98 14.15
C SER A 70 2.00 5.92 14.41
N MET A 71 2.71 5.04 13.71
CA MET A 71 4.15 4.86 13.83
C MET A 71 4.94 5.87 12.99
N ALA A 72 4.42 6.22 11.81
CA ALA A 72 5.15 7.00 10.82
C ALA A 72 4.77 8.49 10.77
N LEU A 73 3.49 8.83 10.99
CA LEU A 73 3.04 10.21 10.98
C LEU A 73 3.49 10.94 12.25
N ARG A 74 3.99 12.15 12.05
CA ARG A 74 4.31 13.08 13.12
C ARG A 74 3.86 14.47 12.74
N ARG A 75 3.63 15.32 13.75
CA ARG A 75 3.38 16.73 13.52
C ARG A 75 4.56 17.36 12.78
N ASN A 76 4.26 18.12 11.73
CA ASN A 76 5.26 18.77 10.87
C ASN A 76 6.22 17.76 10.21
N ILE A 77 5.68 16.80 9.45
CA ILE A 77 6.46 15.70 8.85
C ILE A 77 7.62 16.18 7.96
N TYR A 78 7.39 17.25 7.20
CA TYR A 78 8.37 17.92 6.35
C TYR A 78 9.25 18.95 7.08
N SER A 79 9.14 19.07 8.41
CA SER A 79 9.95 20.00 9.21
C SER A 79 9.91 21.45 8.71
N LEU A 80 8.73 21.92 8.29
CA LEU A 80 8.51 23.26 7.78
C LEU A 80 8.87 24.32 8.84
N PRO A 81 9.44 25.47 8.41
CA PRO A 81 9.98 26.47 9.34
C PRO A 81 8.89 27.24 10.09
N THR A 82 7.72 27.45 9.49
CA THR A 82 6.62 28.23 10.07
C THR A 82 5.24 27.69 9.66
N LEU A 83 4.22 28.05 10.43
CA LEU A 83 2.82 27.86 10.03
C LEU A 83 2.49 28.77 8.84
N GLY A 84 1.76 28.26 7.86
CA GLY A 84 1.40 29.01 6.65
C GLY A 84 2.52 29.10 5.60
N TYR A 85 3.59 28.31 5.74
CA TYR A 85 4.63 28.20 4.73
C TYR A 85 4.04 27.80 3.37
N SER A 86 4.44 28.48 2.29
CA SER A 86 3.88 28.26 0.96
C SER A 86 4.19 26.84 0.46
N ILE A 87 3.19 26.15 -0.08
CA ILE A 87 3.35 24.80 -0.64
C ILE A 87 4.34 24.78 -1.81
N GLU A 88 4.41 25.86 -2.58
CA GLU A 88 5.33 26.01 -3.71
C GLU A 88 6.81 26.07 -3.28
N LEU A 89 7.06 26.37 -2.00
CA LEU A 89 8.40 26.47 -1.43
C LEU A 89 8.80 25.24 -0.61
N VAL A 90 7.92 24.23 -0.50
CA VAL A 90 8.19 23.00 0.24
C VAL A 90 9.13 22.12 -0.59
N GLU A 91 10.30 21.81 -0.03
CA GLU A 91 11.20 20.82 -0.62
C GLU A 91 10.76 19.42 -0.20
N GLN A 92 10.40 18.60 -1.19
CA GLN A 92 10.07 17.19 -1.00
C GLN A 92 11.38 16.37 -1.03
N PRO A 93 11.73 15.66 0.05
CA PRO A 93 12.90 14.80 0.07
C PRO A 93 12.74 13.62 -0.89
N ASP A 94 13.84 13.01 -1.30
CA ASP A 94 13.88 11.77 -2.07
C ASP A 94 14.47 10.63 -1.22
N PRO A 95 13.68 9.59 -0.86
CA PRO A 95 12.28 9.38 -1.22
C PRO A 95 11.33 10.26 -0.39
N ASP A 96 10.15 10.54 -0.94
CA ASP A 96 9.12 11.32 -0.25
C ASP A 96 8.59 10.58 0.98
N LEU A 97 8.63 11.27 2.11
CA LEU A 97 8.18 10.77 3.41
C LEU A 97 6.70 10.35 3.41
N LEU A 98 5.85 11.00 2.62
CA LEU A 98 4.44 10.64 2.52
C LEU A 98 4.14 9.68 1.37
N ALA A 99 5.03 9.49 0.38
CA ALA A 99 4.73 8.62 -0.75
C ALA A 99 4.43 7.18 -0.29
N ALA A 100 5.24 6.65 0.63
CA ALA A 100 5.03 5.32 1.22
C ALA A 100 3.75 5.22 2.10
N LEU A 101 3.23 6.36 2.56
CA LEU A 101 2.06 6.45 3.43
C LEU A 101 0.77 6.87 2.70
N SER A 102 0.90 7.32 1.46
CA SER A 102 -0.17 7.96 0.69
C SER A 102 -1.44 7.14 0.66
N TYR A 103 -1.33 5.83 0.40
CA TYR A 103 -2.45 4.91 0.40
C TYR A 103 -3.14 4.85 1.77
N TRP A 104 -2.38 4.64 2.84
CA TRP A 104 -2.92 4.54 4.19
C TRP A 104 -3.61 5.84 4.63
N CYS A 105 -2.96 6.99 4.40
CA CYS A 105 -3.50 8.30 4.74
C CYS A 105 -4.79 8.65 3.97
N THR A 106 -4.95 8.11 2.76
CA THR A 106 -6.09 8.43 1.89
C THR A 106 -7.27 7.49 2.13
N PHE A 107 -7.03 6.18 2.26
CA PHE A 107 -8.10 5.17 2.16
C PHE A 107 -8.47 4.48 3.48
N TRP A 108 -7.82 4.80 4.62
CA TRP A 108 -8.09 4.10 5.88
C TRP A 108 -9.55 4.17 6.34
N VAL A 109 -10.25 5.28 6.07
CA VAL A 109 -11.67 5.46 6.43
C VAL A 109 -12.55 4.62 5.53
N ASP A 110 -12.23 4.51 4.24
CA ASP A 110 -12.99 3.70 3.29
C ASP A 110 -13.00 2.24 3.76
N HIS A 111 -11.84 1.72 4.20
CA HIS A 111 -11.73 0.37 4.78
C HIS A 111 -12.45 0.18 6.12
N LEU A 112 -12.89 1.25 6.78
CA LEU A 112 -13.70 1.16 8.00
C LEU A 112 -15.20 1.21 7.69
N CYS A 113 -15.59 1.90 6.62
CA CYS A 113 -16.98 2.19 6.29
C CYS A 113 -17.61 1.19 5.31
N ASP A 114 -16.80 0.57 4.46
CA ASP A 114 -17.22 -0.47 3.50
C ASP A 114 -17.22 -1.88 4.12
#